data_AF-A0A2G6CUX6-F1
#
_entry.id   AF-A0A2G6CUX6-F1
#
_cell.length_a   1.000
_cell.length_b   1.000
_cell.length_c   1.000
_cell.angle_alpha   90.00
_cell.angle_beta   90.00
_cell.angle_gamma   90.00
#
_symmetry.space_group_name_H-M   'P 1'
#
loop_
_entity.id
_entity.type
_entity.pdbx_description
1 polymer ?
#
loop_
_entity_poly.entity_id
_entity_poly.type
_entity_poly.pdbx_seq_one_letter_code
_entity_poly.pdbx_strand_id
1 'polypeptide(L)'
;MKKTILFILVGICLGVTLSLGGAEIVERTSGITFCSKCHSMQGVAKAYLADIHGGNNKNGVKVKCADCHLPHDNVFTYMTAKAYTGIKDVLGELFWADDIDWVAHLEKRKEFTYTSGCKKCHNLDAIQYEIPKAYLAHRDFKTGVVHSCIQCHQHVGHKNIKAHLPNSKS
;
A
#
# COMPACT_ATOMS: atom_id res chain seq x y z
N MET A 1 -1.51 40.95 26.75
CA MET A 1 -2.05 40.86 25.36
C MET A 1 -0.96 40.59 24.32
N LYS A 2 0.05 41.45 24.12
CA LYS A 2 1.11 41.26 23.09
C LYS A 2 1.92 39.96 23.22
N LYS A 3 2.30 39.56 24.45
CA LYS A 3 3.01 38.29 24.72
C LYS A 3 2.14 37.05 24.45
N THR A 4 0.86 37.10 24.79
CA THR A 4 -0.10 36.01 24.54
C THR A 4 -0.29 35.79 23.04
N ILE A 5 -0.45 36.88 22.28
CA ILE A 5 -0.56 36.83 20.81
C ILE A 5 0.72 36.25 20.20
N LEU A 6 1.90 36.65 20.69
CA LEU A 6 3.18 36.09 20.25
C LEU A 6 3.26 34.57 20.49
N PHE A 7 2.88 34.08 21.67
CA PHE A 7 2.88 32.63 21.95
C PHE A 7 1.92 31.85 21.05
N ILE A 8 0.73 32.41 20.79
CA ILE A 8 -0.24 31.80 19.86
C ILE A 8 0.36 31.71 18.45
N LEU A 9 0.96 32.80 17.96
CA LEU A 9 1.58 32.82 16.63
C LEU A 9 2.74 31.81 16.53
N VAL A 10 3.60 31.73 17.54
CA VAL A 10 4.69 30.74 17.59
C VAL A 10 4.13 29.31 17.59
N GLY A 11 3.09 29.05 18.40
CA GLY A 11 2.43 27.74 18.44
C GLY A 11 1.83 27.33 17.10
N ILE A 12 1.18 28.27 16.40
CA ILE A 12 0.63 28.04 15.06
C ILE A 12 1.75 27.74 14.06
N CYS A 13 2.81 28.57 14.03
CA CYS A 13 3.95 28.35 13.14
C CYS A 13 4.60 26.98 13.36
N LEU A 14 4.79 26.60 14.63
CA LEU A 14 5.35 25.29 14.99
C LEU A 14 4.41 24.15 14.56
N GLY A 15 3.12 24.26 14.84
CA GLY A 15 2.12 23.26 14.48
C GLY A 15 2.02 23.03 12.97
N VAL A 16 2.02 24.12 12.18
CA VAL A 16 2.04 24.05 10.71
C VAL A 16 3.33 23.39 10.22
N THR A 17 4.48 23.80 10.75
CA THR A 17 5.78 23.25 10.33
C THR A 17 5.87 21.75 10.60
N LEU A 18 5.47 21.31 11.80
CA LEU A 18 5.46 19.90 12.18
C LEU A 18 4.48 19.09 11.33
N SER A 19 3.30 19.64 11.05
CA SER A 19 2.27 18.95 10.25
C SER A 19 2.72 18.78 8.80
N LEU A 20 3.27 19.82 8.18
CA LEU A 20 3.81 19.76 6.82
C LEU A 20 5.02 18.83 6.74
N GLY A 21 5.93 18.91 7.71
CA GLY A 21 7.08 18.01 7.80
C GLY A 21 6.65 16.54 7.94
N GLY A 22 5.66 16.26 8.79
CA GLY A 22 5.09 14.93 8.96
C GLY A 22 4.43 14.41 7.68
N ALA A 23 3.64 15.24 7.00
CA ALA A 23 3.01 14.88 5.73
C ALA A 23 4.04 14.56 4.64
N GLU A 24 5.11 15.36 4.52
CA GLU A 24 6.18 15.12 3.55
C GLU A 24 6.95 13.83 3.85
N ILE A 25 7.23 13.53 5.13
CA ILE A 25 7.85 12.25 5.53
C ILE A 25 6.97 11.08 5.11
N VAL A 26 5.65 11.17 5.37
CA VAL A 26 4.71 10.12 4.97
C VAL A 26 4.71 9.94 3.46
N GLU A 27 4.68 11.03 2.70
CA GLU A 27 4.70 11.02 1.24
C GLU A 27 5.97 10.34 0.69
N ARG A 28 7.15 10.77 1.17
CA ARG A 28 8.46 10.25 0.73
C ARG A 28 8.67 8.78 1.08
N THR A 29 8.06 8.32 2.17
CA THR A 29 8.19 6.93 2.65
C THR A 29 7.06 6.01 2.16
N SER A 30 6.26 6.44 1.19
CA SER A 30 5.10 5.68 0.71
C SER A 30 5.33 5.06 -0.68
N GLY A 31 6.28 5.58 -1.45
CA GLY A 31 6.55 5.18 -2.82
C GLY A 31 7.71 4.21 -2.99
N ILE A 32 7.85 3.72 -4.22
CA ILE A 32 8.83 2.71 -4.61
C ILE A 32 10.28 3.10 -4.29
N THR A 33 10.65 4.37 -4.43
CA THR A 33 12.02 4.86 -4.16
C THR A 33 12.47 4.65 -2.71
N PHE A 34 11.52 4.66 -1.76
CA PHE A 34 11.81 4.35 -0.36
C PHE A 34 11.73 2.84 -0.13
N CYS A 35 10.64 2.21 -0.55
CA CYS A 35 10.40 0.79 -0.30
C CYS A 35 11.47 -0.12 -0.93
N SER A 36 12.08 0.28 -2.05
CA SER A 36 13.13 -0.50 -2.71
C SER A 36 14.55 -0.25 -2.18
N LYS A 37 14.71 0.52 -1.08
CA LYS A 37 16.04 0.73 -0.48
C LYS A 37 16.55 -0.50 0.26
N CYS A 38 15.63 -1.27 0.84
CA CYS A 38 15.90 -2.55 1.46
C CYS A 38 16.19 -3.60 0.39
N HIS A 39 17.18 -4.46 0.63
CA HIS A 39 17.59 -5.48 -0.34
C HIS A 39 16.51 -6.55 -0.50
N SER A 40 15.83 -6.92 0.58
CA SER A 40 14.70 -7.86 0.58
C SER A 40 13.53 -7.42 -0.33
N MET A 41 13.38 -6.11 -0.54
CA MET A 41 12.30 -5.52 -1.34
C MET A 41 12.62 -5.36 -2.82
N GLN A 42 13.88 -5.54 -3.26
CA GLN A 42 14.26 -5.25 -4.64
C GLN A 42 13.56 -6.15 -5.66
N GLY A 43 13.36 -7.43 -5.34
CA GLY A 43 12.61 -8.35 -6.18
C GLY A 43 11.12 -7.98 -6.30
N VAL A 44 10.52 -7.62 -5.17
CA VAL A 44 9.13 -7.14 -5.07
C VAL A 44 8.94 -5.88 -5.91
N ALA A 45 9.89 -4.94 -5.81
CA ALA A 45 9.92 -3.70 -6.57
C ALA A 45 9.99 -3.92 -8.09
N LYS A 46 10.83 -4.86 -8.55
CA LYS A 46 10.92 -5.22 -9.98
C LYS A 46 9.59 -5.77 -10.50
N ALA A 47 8.96 -6.66 -9.75
CA ALA A 47 7.65 -7.21 -10.11
C ALA A 47 6.57 -6.12 -10.19
N TYR A 48 6.61 -5.16 -9.27
CA TYR A 48 5.72 -3.99 -9.28
C TYR A 48 5.91 -3.12 -10.51
N LEU A 49 7.15 -2.77 -10.87
CA LEU A 49 7.41 -1.96 -12.05
C LEU A 49 6.97 -2.63 -13.36
N ALA A 50 6.84 -3.95 -13.38
CA ALA A 50 6.30 -4.70 -14.51
C ALA A 50 4.75 -4.76 -14.55
N ASP A 51 4.06 -4.41 -13.47
CA ASP A 51 2.60 -4.39 -13.39
C ASP A 51 2.00 -3.08 -13.91
N ILE A 52 0.72 -3.15 -14.31
CA ILE A 52 -0.03 -1.96 -14.73
C ILE A 52 -0.07 -0.91 -13.60
N HIS A 53 -0.17 -1.28 -12.33
CA HIS A 53 -0.20 -0.34 -11.22
C HIS A 53 1.18 0.27 -10.91
N GLY A 54 2.26 -0.35 -11.40
CA GLY A 54 3.62 0.18 -11.27
C GLY A 54 4.08 1.09 -12.41
N GLY A 55 3.18 1.38 -13.36
CA GLY A 55 3.46 2.27 -14.48
C GLY A 55 3.68 1.57 -15.82
N ASN A 56 3.63 0.24 -15.88
CA ASN A 56 3.73 -0.50 -17.13
C ASN A 56 2.38 -0.57 -17.86
N ASN A 57 1.83 0.59 -18.21
CA ASN A 57 0.56 0.73 -18.92
C ASN A 57 0.60 1.94 -19.86
N LYS A 58 -0.35 1.98 -20.80
CA LYS A 58 -0.46 3.06 -21.80
C LYS A 58 -1.18 4.32 -21.28
N ASN A 59 -1.71 4.28 -20.07
CA ASN A 59 -2.59 5.32 -19.51
C ASN A 59 -1.85 6.26 -18.53
N GLY A 60 -0.56 6.04 -18.29
CA GLY A 60 0.25 6.86 -17.36
C GLY A 60 -0.09 6.66 -15.88
N VAL A 61 -0.86 5.61 -15.54
CA VAL A 61 -1.26 5.35 -14.15
C VAL A 61 -0.10 4.73 -13.39
N LYS A 62 0.22 5.28 -12.22
CA LYS A 62 1.15 4.67 -11.27
C LYS A 62 0.72 5.00 -9.85
N VAL A 63 0.57 3.97 -9.03
CA VAL A 63 0.18 4.12 -7.61
C VAL A 63 1.37 3.80 -6.70
N LYS A 64 1.41 4.36 -5.51
CA LYS A 64 2.49 4.10 -4.54
C LYS A 64 2.30 2.73 -3.88
N CYS A 65 3.37 2.20 -3.28
CA CYS A 65 3.32 0.94 -2.52
C CYS A 65 2.27 1.03 -1.39
N ALA A 66 2.28 2.14 -0.65
CA ALA A 66 1.34 2.42 0.43
C ALA A 66 -0.13 2.54 -0.03
N ASP A 67 -0.41 2.82 -1.31
CA ASP A 67 -1.78 2.92 -1.80
C ASP A 67 -2.49 1.56 -1.76
N CYS A 68 -1.73 0.45 -1.83
CA CYS A 68 -2.26 -0.92 -1.70
C CYS A 68 -1.91 -1.56 -0.34
N HIS A 69 -0.75 -1.24 0.21
CA HIS A 69 -0.19 -1.91 1.40
C HIS A 69 -0.46 -1.21 2.73
N LEU A 70 -1.32 -0.18 2.76
CA LEU A 70 -1.83 0.42 3.99
C LEU A 70 -3.34 0.59 3.94
N PRO A 71 -4.03 0.58 5.10
CA PRO A 71 -5.46 0.84 5.18
C PRO A 71 -5.77 2.32 4.96
N HIS A 72 -6.83 2.61 4.20
CA HIS A 72 -7.25 3.98 3.87
C HIS A 72 -8.59 4.39 4.50
N ASP A 73 -8.98 3.74 5.60
CA ASP A 73 -10.27 4.00 6.26
C ASP A 73 -10.31 5.38 6.92
N ASN A 74 -9.21 5.81 7.54
CA ASN A 74 -9.00 7.15 8.08
C ASN A 74 -7.49 7.39 8.37
N VAL A 75 -7.14 8.63 8.68
CA VAL A 75 -5.74 9.04 8.94
C VAL A 75 -5.13 8.29 10.13
N PHE A 76 -5.88 8.07 11.22
CA PHE A 76 -5.36 7.39 12.40
C PHE A 76 -4.98 5.94 12.08
N THR A 77 -5.90 5.18 11.48
CA THR A 77 -5.65 3.80 11.06
C THR A 77 -4.49 3.69 10.08
N TYR A 78 -4.40 4.61 9.10
CA TYR A 78 -3.29 4.67 8.15
C TYR A 78 -1.95 4.89 8.87
N MET A 79 -1.88 5.88 9.76
CA MET A 79 -0.64 6.24 10.46
C MET A 79 -0.19 5.16 11.45
N THR A 80 -1.13 4.55 12.18
CA THR A 80 -0.83 3.42 13.08
C THR A 80 -0.30 2.22 12.29
N ALA A 81 -0.95 1.86 11.19
CA ALA A 81 -0.49 0.77 10.34
C ALA A 81 0.90 1.07 9.76
N LYS A 82 1.11 2.27 9.21
CA LYS A 82 2.40 2.69 8.64
C LYS A 82 3.54 2.63 9.66
N ALA A 83 3.29 3.09 10.88
CA ALA A 83 4.28 3.03 11.96
C ALA A 83 4.57 1.58 12.36
N TYR A 84 3.53 0.78 12.58
CA TYR A 84 3.66 -0.61 13.00
C TYR A 84 4.37 -1.47 11.95
N THR A 85 3.90 -1.44 10.69
CA THR A 85 4.51 -2.22 9.61
C THR A 85 5.91 -1.70 9.29
N GLY A 86 6.13 -0.39 9.30
CA GLY A 86 7.46 0.17 9.07
C GLY A 86 8.49 -0.27 10.11
N ILE A 87 8.13 -0.31 11.40
CA ILE A 87 9.01 -0.84 12.45
C ILE A 87 9.26 -2.34 12.24
N LYS A 88 8.21 -3.11 11.95
CA LYS A 88 8.33 -4.55 11.68
C LYS A 88 9.24 -4.83 10.49
N ASP A 89 9.11 -4.05 9.41
CA ASP A 89 9.90 -4.21 8.19
C ASP A 89 11.37 -3.84 8.43
N VAL A 90 11.65 -2.78 9.20
CA VAL A 90 13.04 -2.43 9.58
C VAL A 90 13.68 -3.52 10.41
N LEU A 91 12.98 -4.06 11.42
CA LEU A 91 13.49 -5.19 12.21
C LEU A 91 13.67 -6.44 11.34
N GLY A 92 12.71 -6.71 10.44
CA GLY A 92 12.80 -7.78 9.45
C GLY A 92 14.03 -7.67 8.57
N GLU A 93 14.27 -6.49 8.02
CA GLU A 93 15.43 -6.21 7.19
C GLU A 93 16.75 -6.41 7.96
N LEU A 94 16.80 -6.02 9.23
CA LEU A 94 18.03 -6.08 10.04
C LEU A 94 18.37 -7.49 10.54
N PHE A 95 17.36 -8.32 10.82
CA PHE A 95 17.58 -9.58 11.54
C PHE A 95 17.19 -10.84 10.78
N TRP A 96 16.27 -10.76 9.80
CA TRP A 96 15.64 -11.95 9.22
C TRP A 96 15.46 -11.90 7.70
N ALA A 97 16.01 -10.88 7.02
CA ALA A 97 15.74 -10.59 5.62
C ALA A 97 16.06 -11.75 4.66
N ASP A 98 17.16 -12.44 4.92
CA ASP A 98 17.66 -13.54 4.09
C ASP A 98 16.87 -14.84 4.29
N ASP A 99 16.15 -14.95 5.41
CA ASP A 99 15.40 -16.14 5.79
C ASP A 99 13.90 -16.05 5.43
N ILE A 100 13.46 -14.94 4.81
CA ILE A 100 12.05 -14.75 4.44
C ILE A 100 11.67 -15.69 3.29
N ASP A 101 10.75 -16.61 3.56
CA ASP A 101 10.05 -17.38 2.52
C ASP A 101 8.98 -16.52 1.84
N TRP A 102 9.42 -15.71 0.88
CA TRP A 102 8.55 -14.84 0.09
C TRP A 102 7.45 -15.59 -0.66
N VAL A 103 7.68 -16.84 -1.05
CA VAL A 103 6.71 -17.63 -1.82
C VAL A 103 5.55 -18.06 -0.92
N ALA A 104 5.85 -18.54 0.29
CA ALA A 104 4.82 -18.89 1.27
C ALA A 104 3.99 -17.65 1.69
N HIS A 105 4.59 -16.46 1.71
CA HIS A 105 3.88 -15.22 2.04
C HIS A 105 2.84 -14.81 1.00
N LEU A 106 2.89 -15.32 -0.25
CA LEU A 106 1.88 -15.02 -1.26
C LEU A 106 0.48 -15.51 -0.86
N GLU A 107 0.39 -16.60 -0.09
CA GLU A 107 -0.88 -17.11 0.43
C GLU A 107 -1.47 -16.19 1.52
N LYS A 108 -0.60 -15.41 2.19
CA LYS A 108 -0.96 -14.46 3.25
C LYS A 108 -1.18 -13.04 2.75
N ARG A 109 -1.29 -12.81 1.44
CA ARG A 109 -1.44 -11.46 0.85
C ARG A 109 -2.60 -10.62 1.38
N LYS A 110 -3.63 -11.25 1.97
CA LYS A 110 -4.71 -10.56 2.69
C LYS A 110 -4.25 -9.80 3.94
N GLU A 111 -3.15 -10.22 4.55
CA GLU A 111 -2.63 -9.62 5.78
C GLU A 111 -1.91 -8.29 5.50
N PHE A 112 -1.49 -8.04 4.26
CA PHE A 112 -0.68 -6.88 3.91
C PHE A 112 -1.19 -6.10 2.69
N THR A 113 -2.31 -6.48 2.08
CA THR A 113 -2.94 -5.73 0.99
C THR A 113 -4.40 -5.43 1.30
N TYR A 114 -4.78 -4.15 1.26
CA TYR A 114 -6.01 -3.65 1.86
C TYR A 114 -7.05 -3.29 0.80
N THR A 115 -8.27 -3.82 0.97
CA THR A 115 -9.43 -3.47 0.12
C THR A 115 -9.73 -1.97 0.15
N SER A 116 -9.50 -1.29 1.28
CA SER A 116 -9.70 0.17 1.37
C SER A 116 -8.78 0.94 0.42
N GLY A 117 -7.57 0.42 0.13
CA GLY A 117 -6.69 0.95 -0.91
C GLY A 117 -7.27 0.81 -2.31
N CYS A 118 -7.79 -0.37 -2.65
CA CYS A 118 -8.44 -0.59 -3.95
C CYS A 118 -9.61 0.39 -4.16
N LYS A 119 -10.43 0.60 -3.13
CA LYS A 119 -11.63 1.45 -3.18
C LYS A 119 -11.34 2.95 -3.38
N LYS A 120 -10.11 3.42 -3.14
CA LYS A 120 -9.74 4.81 -3.45
C LYS A 120 -9.76 5.11 -4.95
N CYS A 121 -9.53 4.11 -5.78
CA CYS A 121 -9.45 4.26 -7.24
C CYS A 121 -10.54 3.45 -7.97
N HIS A 122 -10.93 2.29 -7.44
CA HIS A 122 -11.95 1.43 -8.00
C HIS A 122 -13.30 1.66 -7.32
N ASN A 123 -14.20 2.34 -8.04
CA ASN A 123 -15.56 2.55 -7.56
C ASN A 123 -16.39 1.26 -7.67
N LEU A 124 -16.55 0.55 -6.55
CA LEU A 124 -17.33 -0.68 -6.48
C LEU A 124 -18.85 -0.43 -6.45
N ASP A 125 -19.29 0.81 -6.26
CA ASP A 125 -20.69 1.20 -6.32
C ASP A 125 -21.16 1.40 -7.77
N ALA A 126 -20.22 1.65 -8.68
CA ALA A 126 -20.48 1.62 -10.13
C ALA A 126 -20.77 0.22 -10.67
N ILE A 127 -20.51 -0.83 -9.88
CA ILE A 127 -20.88 -2.21 -10.23
C ILE A 127 -22.35 -2.44 -9.85
N GLN A 128 -23.22 -2.37 -10.85
CA GLN A 128 -24.68 -2.43 -10.71
C GLN A 128 -25.27 -3.63 -11.47
N TYR A 129 -26.48 -4.05 -11.10
CA TYR A 129 -27.16 -5.20 -11.71
C TYR A 129 -27.41 -5.02 -13.22
N GLU A 130 -27.62 -3.77 -13.62
CA GLU A 130 -27.78 -3.28 -14.99
C GLU A 130 -26.52 -3.42 -15.84
N ILE A 131 -25.38 -3.79 -15.24
CA ILE A 131 -24.15 -4.20 -15.92
C ILE A 131 -23.88 -5.67 -15.58
N PRO A 132 -24.63 -6.63 -16.16
CA PRO A 132 -24.70 -8.01 -15.64
C PRO A 132 -23.33 -8.68 -15.57
N LYS A 133 -22.46 -8.43 -16.56
CA LYS A 133 -21.12 -9.02 -16.60
C LYS A 133 -20.24 -8.56 -15.43
N ALA A 134 -20.28 -7.26 -15.09
CA ALA A 134 -19.50 -6.72 -13.97
C ALA A 134 -20.08 -7.17 -12.63
N TYR A 135 -21.41 -7.18 -12.51
CA TYR A 135 -22.11 -7.62 -11.30
C TYR A 135 -21.85 -9.09 -11.01
N LEU A 136 -22.04 -9.99 -11.99
CA LEU A 136 -21.81 -11.42 -11.82
C LEU A 136 -20.36 -11.72 -11.43
N ALA A 137 -19.39 -11.02 -12.02
CA ALA A 137 -17.98 -11.18 -11.68
C ALA A 137 -17.63 -10.74 -10.24
N HIS A 138 -18.41 -9.85 -9.64
CA HIS A 138 -18.18 -9.33 -8.29
C HIS A 138 -19.29 -9.67 -7.30
N ARG A 139 -20.21 -10.57 -7.68
CA ARG A 139 -21.39 -10.93 -6.88
C ARG A 139 -20.98 -11.34 -5.48
N ASP A 140 -20.01 -12.25 -5.37
CA ASP A 140 -19.56 -12.80 -4.09
C ASP A 140 -18.94 -11.72 -3.19
N PHE A 141 -18.34 -10.68 -3.78
CA PHE A 141 -17.89 -9.51 -3.02
C PHE A 141 -19.08 -8.64 -2.57
N LYS A 142 -20.06 -8.39 -3.45
CA LYS A 142 -21.26 -7.58 -3.13
C LYS A 142 -22.17 -8.24 -2.10
N THR A 143 -22.23 -9.57 -2.08
CA THR A 143 -23.02 -10.35 -1.10
C THR A 143 -22.25 -10.66 0.18
N GLY A 144 -21.00 -10.22 0.31
CA GLY A 144 -20.18 -10.42 1.50
C GLY A 144 -19.65 -11.85 1.70
N VAL A 145 -19.64 -12.68 0.65
CA VAL A 145 -18.97 -14.00 0.69
C VAL A 145 -17.44 -13.83 0.61
N VAL A 146 -16.99 -12.81 -0.12
CA VAL A 146 -15.60 -12.40 -0.26
C VAL A 146 -15.44 -10.99 0.28
N HIS A 147 -14.43 -10.75 1.11
CA HIS A 147 -14.20 -9.43 1.73
C HIS A 147 -12.97 -8.70 1.20
N SER A 148 -12.15 -9.37 0.38
CA SER A 148 -10.96 -8.78 -0.19
C SER A 148 -10.84 -8.98 -1.70
N CYS A 149 -10.55 -7.88 -2.40
CA CYS A 149 -10.31 -7.86 -3.85
C CYS A 149 -9.22 -8.87 -4.23
N ILE A 150 -8.17 -8.92 -3.41
CA ILE A 150 -7.06 -9.84 -3.58
C ILE A 150 -7.41 -11.23 -3.08
N GLN A 151 -8.66 -11.69 -3.00
CA GLN A 151 -8.94 -13.14 -2.96
C GLN A 151 -9.02 -13.70 -4.37
N CYS A 152 -9.63 -12.95 -5.29
CA CYS A 152 -9.73 -13.28 -6.71
C CYS A 152 -8.58 -12.64 -7.53
N HIS A 153 -8.22 -11.37 -7.26
CA HIS A 153 -7.16 -10.66 -7.98
C HIS A 153 -5.77 -10.95 -7.39
N GLN A 154 -5.33 -12.20 -7.51
CA GLN A 154 -4.18 -12.71 -6.76
C GLN A 154 -2.83 -12.10 -7.14
N HIS A 155 -2.74 -11.65 -8.39
CA HIS A 155 -1.51 -11.25 -9.03
C HIS A 155 -1.42 -9.75 -9.28
N VAL A 156 -2.38 -8.97 -8.76
CA VAL A 156 -2.36 -7.51 -8.92
C VAL A 156 -1.09 -6.94 -8.29
N GLY A 157 -0.42 -6.05 -9.01
CA GLY A 157 0.80 -5.39 -8.54
C GLY A 157 2.07 -6.25 -8.63
N HIS A 158 1.99 -7.59 -8.68
CA HIS A 158 3.18 -8.45 -8.53
C HIS A 158 3.10 -9.77 -9.31
N LYS A 159 2.51 -9.77 -10.51
CA LYS A 159 2.18 -11.00 -11.25
C LYS A 159 3.34 -11.99 -11.42
N ASN A 160 4.53 -11.50 -11.75
CA ASN A 160 5.71 -12.34 -11.99
C ASN A 160 6.72 -12.31 -10.83
N ILE A 161 6.27 -12.02 -9.61
CA ILE A 161 7.15 -11.85 -8.45
C ILE A 161 8.11 -13.00 -8.23
N LYS A 162 7.66 -14.25 -8.44
CA LYS A 162 8.50 -15.44 -8.32
C LYS A 162 9.77 -15.35 -9.17
N ALA A 163 9.73 -14.77 -10.37
CA ALA A 163 10.91 -14.61 -11.23
C ALA A 163 11.93 -13.57 -10.72
N HIS A 164 11.58 -12.79 -9.69
CA HIS A 164 12.40 -11.70 -9.17
C HIS A 164 12.84 -11.90 -7.72
N LEU A 165 12.38 -12.97 -7.05
CA LEU A 165 12.73 -13.25 -5.66
C LEU A 165 14.10 -13.95 -5.57
N PRO A 166 14.94 -13.58 -4.58
CA PRO A 166 16.31 -14.07 -4.45
C PRO A 166 16.43 -15.60 -4.25
N ASN A 167 15.40 -16.24 -3.68
CA ASN A 167 15.36 -17.69 -3.40
C ASN A 167 14.31 -18.44 -4.23
N SER A 168 13.97 -17.95 -5.42
CA SER A 168 13.03 -18.58 -6.35
C SER A 168 13.62 -19.80 -7.07
N LYS A 169 14.21 -20.74 -6.34
CA LYS A 169 14.44 -22.06 -6.94
C LYS A 169 13.10 -22.78 -7.04
N SER A 170 12.81 -23.16 -8.28
CA SER A 170 11.66 -23.90 -8.80
C SER A 170 11.27 -25.11 -7.97
#